data_AF-A0A2N6DBS9-F1
#
_entry.id   AF-A0A2N6DBS9-F1
#
_cell.length_a   1.000
_cell.length_b   1.000
_cell.length_c   1.000
_cell.angle_alpha   90.00
_cell.angle_beta   90.00
_cell.angle_gamma   90.00
#
_symmetry.space_group_name_H-M   'P 1'
#
loop_
_entity.id
_entity.type
_entity.pdbx_description
1 polymer ?
#
loop_
_entity_poly.entity_id
_entity_poly.type
_entity_poly.pdbx_seq_one_letter_code
_entity_poly.pdbx_strand_id
1 'polypeptide(L)'
;MNNRTALYYILSGPVYYQVIKDRRRLQLLKKEVLKEEIYFFEKRYVIRESWHKRYFKILIAVFSVNLIARMIERKISRSHSVYQDNYSKFAFSTMLALREYNNNRSFFNIETEEFIMLKDLIKIINDRVNMYCNHKKCHFNTLSLIHSNTPLGIEIEFTNKGSKAGKFFENKQKDALFNFSKYHFYHLIKFMWRFGAYVDSEMPFKQFIRKGGFLEYTFTRPDIAFKPSQPLTSSPALAARLIEESIRFTPVRPHSLHITFQIDENSKKLPVVSYEELFFMMICTGHFENTGKGLIETRISEGNMKDWAVIRDRRNDKGWVKTVEFTHMRACRSFVKRGVYEPAILLLLAYKNLFNFENVEGHSSKLREWAKAPSVPSVNIDFMLEKVYRGLSLEVSLPEHYKKNTIKLIRKLYDYNKSMLDS
;
A
#
# COMPACT_ATOMS: atom_id res chain seq x y z
N MET A 1 -4.50 27.75 10.69
CA MET A 1 -4.65 28.00 9.23
C MET A 1 -6.08 27.65 8.81
N ASN A 2 -6.97 28.62 8.55
CA ASN A 2 -8.34 28.29 8.13
C ASN A 2 -8.34 27.76 6.68
N ASN A 3 -8.61 26.47 6.50
CA ASN A 3 -8.62 25.84 5.18
C ASN A 3 -9.97 26.05 4.47
N ARG A 4 -10.26 27.30 4.07
CA ARG A 4 -11.48 27.72 3.37
C ARG A 4 -11.75 26.97 2.04
N THR A 5 -10.78 26.20 1.58
CA THR A 5 -10.85 25.40 0.34
C THR A 5 -10.83 23.90 0.62
N ALA A 6 -11.20 23.46 1.82
CA ALA A 6 -11.31 22.04 2.19
C ALA A 6 -12.30 21.28 1.29
N LEU A 7 -13.49 21.86 1.09
CA LEU A 7 -14.53 21.31 0.22
C LEU A 7 -14.03 21.04 -1.20
N TYR A 8 -13.50 22.07 -1.86
CA TYR A 8 -12.98 21.95 -3.24
C TYR A 8 -11.84 20.95 -3.34
N TYR A 9 -10.98 20.89 -2.33
CA TYR A 9 -9.88 19.96 -2.32
C TYR A 9 -10.33 18.50 -2.19
N ILE A 10 -11.21 18.21 -1.22
CA ILE A 10 -11.70 16.85 -1.00
C ILE A 10 -12.47 16.35 -2.23
N LEU A 11 -13.34 17.19 -2.78
CA LEU A 11 -14.25 16.78 -3.86
C LEU A 11 -13.57 16.74 -5.24
N SER A 12 -12.47 17.44 -5.43
CA SER A 12 -11.73 17.46 -6.70
C SER A 12 -10.43 16.65 -6.69
N GLY A 13 -10.01 16.16 -5.53
CA GLY A 13 -8.83 15.30 -5.38
C GLY A 13 -7.56 15.90 -6.02
N PRO A 14 -6.81 15.16 -6.86
CA PRO A 14 -5.56 15.64 -7.42
C PRO A 14 -5.73 16.79 -8.43
N VAL A 15 -6.91 16.92 -9.06
CA VAL A 15 -7.23 18.00 -10.02
C VAL A 15 -7.17 19.37 -9.34
N TYR A 16 -7.44 19.43 -8.03
CA TYR A 16 -7.37 20.65 -7.23
C TYR A 16 -6.04 21.40 -7.42
N TYR A 17 -4.91 20.70 -7.44
CA TYR A 17 -3.58 21.31 -7.55
C TYR A 17 -3.30 21.88 -8.94
N GLN A 18 -3.95 21.37 -9.98
CA GLN A 18 -3.81 21.85 -11.36
C GLN A 18 -4.66 23.09 -11.63
N VAL A 19 -5.73 23.26 -10.86
CA VAL A 19 -6.80 24.23 -11.14
C VAL A 19 -6.71 25.47 -10.25
N ILE A 20 -6.22 25.35 -9.02
CA ILE A 20 -6.29 26.45 -8.04
C ILE A 20 -5.54 27.74 -8.46
N LYS A 21 -4.57 27.65 -9.37
CA LYS A 21 -3.81 28.81 -9.84
C LYS A 21 -4.54 29.62 -10.93
N ASP A 22 -5.60 29.09 -11.53
CA ASP A 22 -6.33 29.68 -12.65
C ASP A 22 -7.77 30.04 -12.25
N ARG A 23 -8.14 31.32 -12.33
CA ARG A 23 -9.47 31.82 -11.94
C ARG A 23 -10.61 31.21 -12.77
N ARG A 24 -10.42 31.01 -14.08
CA ARG A 24 -11.44 30.41 -14.96
C ARG A 24 -11.64 28.94 -14.60
N ARG A 25 -10.55 28.19 -14.46
CA ARG A 25 -10.62 26.79 -14.05
C ARG A 25 -11.23 26.64 -12.64
N LEU A 26 -10.99 27.58 -11.74
CA LEU A 26 -11.59 27.59 -10.41
C LEU A 26 -13.13 27.69 -10.45
N GLN A 27 -13.70 28.45 -11.40
CA GLN A 27 -15.16 28.52 -11.57
C GLN A 27 -15.73 27.17 -12.04
N LEU A 28 -15.08 26.50 -12.98
CA LEU A 28 -15.44 25.15 -13.41
C LEU A 28 -15.39 24.16 -12.25
N LEU A 29 -14.33 24.24 -11.42
CA LEU A 29 -14.19 23.43 -10.22
C LEU A 29 -15.38 23.58 -9.27
N LYS A 30 -15.84 24.81 -9.05
CA LYS A 30 -17.01 25.09 -8.19
C LYS A 30 -18.28 24.41 -8.71
N LYS A 31 -18.49 24.43 -10.03
CA LYS A 31 -19.64 23.77 -10.67
C LYS A 31 -19.60 22.26 -10.48
N GLU A 32 -18.45 21.62 -10.69
CA GLU A 32 -18.30 20.17 -10.48
C GLU A 32 -18.47 19.76 -9.02
N VAL A 33 -17.98 20.59 -8.09
CA VAL A 33 -18.18 20.37 -6.65
C VAL A 33 -19.66 20.43 -6.24
N LEU A 34 -20.42 21.35 -6.81
CA LEU A 34 -21.86 21.45 -6.53
C LEU A 34 -22.63 20.22 -7.03
N LYS A 35 -22.29 19.69 -8.21
CA LYS A 35 -22.89 18.44 -8.72
C LYS A 35 -22.67 17.28 -7.75
N GLU A 36 -21.47 17.17 -7.19
CA GLU A 36 -21.15 16.11 -6.25
C GLU A 36 -21.91 16.27 -4.93
N GLU A 37 -22.09 17.49 -4.44
CA GLU A 37 -22.92 17.75 -3.27
C GLU A 37 -24.38 17.32 -3.50
N ILE A 38 -24.95 17.66 -4.66
CA ILE A 38 -26.31 17.25 -5.07
C ILE A 38 -26.43 15.73 -5.14
N TYR A 39 -25.47 15.05 -5.78
CA TYR A 39 -25.46 13.60 -5.89
C TYR A 39 -25.55 12.92 -4.51
N PHE A 40 -24.76 13.38 -3.54
CA PHE A 40 -24.78 12.82 -2.19
C PHE A 40 -26.11 13.06 -1.48
N PHE A 41 -26.70 14.24 -1.67
CA PHE A 41 -28.01 14.57 -1.12
C PHE A 41 -29.11 13.64 -1.66
N GLU A 42 -29.11 13.38 -2.97
CA GLU A 42 -30.07 12.46 -3.61
C GLU A 42 -29.92 11.01 -3.13
N LYS A 43 -28.74 10.61 -2.66
CA LYS A 43 -28.47 9.26 -2.12
C LYS A 43 -28.79 9.07 -0.63
N ARG A 44 -29.50 10.01 0.01
CA ARG A 44 -29.87 9.93 1.45
C ARG A 44 -30.57 8.65 1.91
N TYR A 45 -31.25 7.91 1.02
CA TYR A 45 -31.91 6.64 1.39
C TYR A 45 -30.91 5.58 1.91
N VAL A 46 -29.64 5.68 1.51
CA VAL A 46 -28.54 4.80 1.93
C VAL A 46 -28.32 4.80 3.45
N ILE A 47 -28.69 5.89 4.14
CA ILE A 47 -28.41 6.08 5.57
C ILE A 47 -29.11 5.01 6.43
N ARG A 48 -30.26 4.50 5.98
CA ARG A 48 -31.06 3.49 6.70
C ARG A 48 -30.49 2.08 6.62
N GLU A 49 -29.47 1.88 5.80
CA GLU A 49 -28.87 0.56 5.60
C GLU A 49 -27.87 0.23 6.71
N SER A 50 -27.88 -1.01 7.22
CA SER A 50 -26.98 -1.42 8.32
C SER A 50 -25.49 -1.28 7.99
N TRP A 51 -25.12 -1.35 6.71
CA TRP A 51 -23.73 -1.17 6.24
C TRP A 51 -23.27 0.29 6.21
N HIS A 52 -24.19 1.27 6.23
CA HIS A 52 -23.93 2.70 6.17
C HIS A 52 -22.84 3.12 7.17
N LYS A 53 -23.06 2.80 8.46
CA LYS A 53 -22.21 3.25 9.57
C LYS A 53 -20.73 2.87 9.39
N ARG A 54 -20.44 1.71 8.78
CA ARG A 54 -19.05 1.26 8.56
C ARG A 54 -18.39 2.00 7.40
N TYR A 55 -19.10 2.17 6.28
CA TYR A 55 -18.57 2.92 5.14
C TYR A 55 -18.45 4.42 5.42
N PHE A 56 -19.39 4.97 6.19
CA PHE A 56 -19.36 6.37 6.58
C PHE A 56 -18.16 6.68 7.49
N LYS A 57 -17.82 5.78 8.43
CA LYS A 57 -16.58 5.88 9.21
C LYS A 57 -15.32 5.85 8.34
N ILE A 58 -15.31 5.03 7.27
CA ILE A 58 -14.20 5.01 6.31
C ILE A 58 -14.10 6.36 5.59
N LEU A 59 -15.23 6.93 5.16
CA LEU A 59 -15.26 8.24 4.52
C LEU A 59 -14.67 9.33 5.42
N ILE A 60 -15.10 9.39 6.68
CA ILE A 60 -14.57 10.32 7.70
C ILE A 60 -13.04 10.15 7.85
N ALA A 61 -12.58 8.91 7.95
CA ALA A 61 -11.16 8.59 8.07
C ALA A 61 -10.36 9.06 6.85
N VAL A 62 -10.85 8.78 5.64
CA VAL A 62 -10.23 9.19 4.36
C VAL A 62 -10.18 10.71 4.25
N PHE A 63 -11.26 11.41 4.59
CA PHE A 63 -11.28 12.89 4.59
C PHE A 63 -10.30 13.48 5.60
N SER A 64 -10.23 12.90 6.79
CA SER A 64 -9.28 13.32 7.83
C SER A 64 -7.84 13.17 7.32
N VAL A 65 -7.46 12.00 6.79
CA VAL A 65 -6.13 11.76 6.23
C VAL A 65 -5.82 12.72 5.07
N ASN A 66 -6.75 12.91 4.14
CA ASN A 66 -6.56 13.83 3.01
C ASN A 66 -6.29 15.27 3.49
N LEU A 67 -7.04 15.76 4.48
CA LEU A 67 -6.88 17.12 5.01
C LEU A 67 -5.59 17.27 5.82
N ILE A 68 -5.24 16.28 6.64
CA ILE A 68 -3.95 16.26 7.37
C ILE A 68 -2.78 16.27 6.37
N ALA A 69 -2.81 15.39 5.36
CA ALA A 69 -1.78 15.31 4.32
C ALA A 69 -1.60 16.63 3.58
N ARG A 70 -2.70 17.32 3.26
CA ARG A 70 -2.65 18.63 2.64
C ARG A 70 -2.04 19.71 3.54
N MET A 71 -2.29 19.67 4.84
CA MET A 71 -1.65 20.59 5.78
C MET A 71 -0.15 20.34 5.86
N ILE A 72 0.25 19.07 5.91
CA ILE A 72 1.65 18.64 5.86
C ILE A 72 2.33 19.14 4.59
N GLU A 73 1.72 18.95 3.43
CA GLU A 73 2.26 19.40 2.14
C GLU A 73 2.52 20.90 2.09
N ARG A 74 1.59 21.71 2.58
CA ARG A 74 1.77 23.18 2.61
C ARG A 74 2.96 23.62 3.45
N LYS A 75 3.34 22.82 4.46
CA LYS A 75 4.53 23.06 5.28
C LYS A 75 5.79 22.55 4.61
N ILE A 76 5.75 21.34 4.06
CA ILE A 76 6.91 20.71 3.42
C ILE A 76 7.28 21.45 2.13
N SER A 77 6.30 21.88 1.32
CA SER A 77 6.54 22.62 0.08
C SER A 77 7.25 23.96 0.30
N ARG A 78 7.27 24.46 1.53
CA ARG A 78 7.97 25.70 1.92
C ARG A 78 9.36 25.45 2.49
N SER A 79 9.69 24.21 2.84
CA SER A 79 10.89 23.87 3.61
C SER A 79 11.83 22.89 2.92
N HIS A 80 11.41 22.18 1.88
CA HIS A 80 12.20 21.08 1.33
C HIS A 80 12.06 20.86 -0.19
N SER A 81 13.19 20.53 -0.83
CA SER A 81 13.30 19.99 -2.20
C SER A 81 13.01 18.48 -2.30
N VAL A 82 12.22 17.93 -1.37
CA VAL A 82 12.01 16.47 -1.18
C VAL A 82 11.33 15.77 -2.37
N TYR A 83 10.80 16.53 -3.32
CA TYR A 83 10.14 15.98 -4.50
C TYR A 83 11.10 15.96 -5.68
N GLN A 84 11.79 14.85 -5.90
CA GLN A 84 12.23 14.53 -7.26
C GLN A 84 10.98 14.26 -8.10
N ASP A 85 10.85 14.90 -9.26
CA ASP A 85 9.67 14.77 -10.13
C ASP A 85 9.40 13.34 -10.63
N ASN A 86 10.36 12.44 -10.43
CA ASN A 86 10.30 11.03 -10.86
C ASN A 86 9.47 10.12 -9.94
N TYR A 87 9.03 10.57 -8.76
CA TYR A 87 8.32 9.74 -7.77
C TYR A 87 6.94 10.31 -7.39
N SER A 88 6.13 9.50 -6.69
CA SER A 88 4.83 9.93 -6.19
C SER A 88 4.93 11.17 -5.29
N LYS A 89 4.39 12.28 -5.77
CA LYS A 89 4.37 13.59 -5.09
C LYS A 89 3.59 13.59 -3.77
N PHE A 90 2.76 12.57 -3.54
CA PHE A 90 1.86 12.50 -2.38
C PHE A 90 2.26 11.44 -1.36
N ALA A 91 3.21 10.56 -1.69
CA ALA A 91 3.56 9.42 -0.84
C ALA A 91 4.01 9.84 0.56
N PHE A 92 4.94 10.80 0.65
CA PHE A 92 5.51 11.22 1.93
C PHE A 92 4.48 11.90 2.84
N SER A 93 3.69 12.84 2.30
CA SER A 93 2.65 13.53 3.06
C SER A 93 1.51 12.58 3.47
N THR A 94 1.18 11.61 2.61
CA THR A 94 0.18 10.57 2.90
C THR A 94 0.66 9.65 4.01
N MET A 95 1.93 9.21 3.99
CA MET A 95 2.53 8.42 5.06
C MET A 95 2.46 9.14 6.41
N LEU A 96 2.89 10.41 6.46
CA LEU A 96 2.83 11.20 7.69
C LEU A 96 1.39 11.39 8.17
N ALA A 97 0.46 11.67 7.26
CA ALA A 97 -0.95 11.82 7.61
C ALA A 97 -1.58 10.53 8.16
N LEU A 98 -1.26 9.38 7.56
CA LEU A 98 -1.71 8.07 8.07
C LEU A 98 -1.17 7.81 9.47
N ARG A 99 0.11 8.08 9.72
CA ARG A 99 0.73 7.97 11.04
C ARG A 99 0.04 8.85 12.07
N GLU A 100 -0.18 10.12 11.74
CA GLU A 100 -0.87 11.07 12.62
C GLU A 100 -2.31 10.63 12.92
N TYR A 101 -3.05 10.19 11.90
CA TYR A 101 -4.40 9.66 12.07
C TYR A 101 -4.40 8.40 12.94
N ASN A 102 -3.54 7.44 12.67
CA ASN A 102 -3.48 6.16 13.38
C ASN A 102 -3.12 6.32 14.85
N ASN A 103 -2.20 7.23 15.18
CA ASN A 103 -1.81 7.51 16.56
C ASN A 103 -2.86 8.30 17.35
N ASN A 104 -3.81 8.95 16.67
CA ASN A 104 -4.80 9.83 17.29
C ASN A 104 -6.23 9.51 16.83
N ARG A 105 -6.54 8.24 16.59
CA ARG A 105 -7.84 7.81 16.04
C ARG A 105 -9.03 8.30 16.85
N SER A 106 -8.94 8.26 18.17
CA SER A 106 -10.01 8.74 19.06
C SER A 106 -10.32 10.21 18.84
N PHE A 107 -9.31 11.03 18.57
CA PHE A 107 -9.48 12.46 18.28
C PHE A 107 -10.23 12.70 16.96
N PHE A 108 -9.97 11.87 15.94
CA PHE A 108 -10.59 11.98 14.62
C PHE A 108 -11.89 11.16 14.48
N ASN A 109 -12.28 10.41 15.51
CA ASN A 109 -13.58 9.75 15.53
C ASN A 109 -14.65 10.81 15.73
N ILE A 110 -15.43 11.05 14.67
CA ILE A 110 -16.50 12.02 14.67
C ILE A 110 -17.81 11.24 14.67
N GLU A 111 -18.59 11.43 15.71
CA GLU A 111 -19.98 11.04 15.72
C GLU A 111 -20.78 12.17 15.08
N THR A 112 -21.58 11.83 14.07
CA THR A 112 -22.49 12.77 13.44
C THR A 112 -23.90 12.24 13.56
N GLU A 113 -24.86 13.14 13.41
CA GLU A 113 -26.24 12.76 13.16
C GLU A 113 -26.35 11.87 11.92
N GLU A 114 -27.39 11.04 11.87
CA GLU A 114 -27.64 10.15 10.74
C GLU A 114 -27.81 10.94 9.42
N PHE A 115 -28.33 12.17 9.50
CA PHE A 115 -28.54 13.03 8.35
C PHE A 115 -27.59 14.23 8.35
N ILE A 116 -26.46 14.11 7.64
CA ILE A 116 -25.51 15.21 7.47
C ILE A 116 -25.19 15.44 6.00
N MET A 117 -25.24 16.71 5.57
CA MET A 117 -24.81 17.10 4.23
C MET A 117 -23.31 16.92 4.09
N LEU A 118 -22.87 16.52 2.89
CA LEU A 118 -21.44 16.29 2.63
C LEU A 118 -20.58 17.54 2.91
N LYS A 119 -21.09 18.73 2.57
CA LYS A 119 -20.41 20.00 2.87
C LYS A 119 -20.20 20.24 4.36
N ASP A 120 -21.20 19.90 5.17
CA ASP A 120 -21.20 20.12 6.62
C ASP A 120 -20.30 19.08 7.28
N LEU A 121 -20.34 17.83 6.82
CA LEU A 121 -19.40 16.79 7.21
C LEU A 121 -17.95 17.21 6.96
N ILE A 122 -17.64 17.69 5.75
CA ILE A 122 -16.28 18.15 5.41
C ILE A 122 -15.88 19.35 6.28
N LYS A 123 -16.81 20.26 6.57
CA LYS A 123 -16.56 21.38 7.48
C LYS A 123 -16.21 20.90 8.89
N ILE A 124 -16.99 20.01 9.48
CA ILE A 124 -16.74 19.43 10.82
C ILE A 124 -15.37 18.74 10.86
N ILE A 125 -15.06 17.90 9.87
CA ILE A 125 -13.77 17.20 9.80
C ILE A 125 -12.62 18.20 9.65
N ASN A 126 -12.79 19.22 8.81
CA ASN A 126 -11.78 20.24 8.61
C ASN A 126 -11.52 21.06 9.88
N ASP A 127 -12.57 21.41 10.62
CA ASP A 127 -12.44 22.11 11.90
C ASP A 127 -11.70 21.24 12.92
N ARG A 128 -12.05 19.94 12.99
CA ARG A 128 -11.33 18.96 13.83
C ARG A 128 -9.84 18.86 13.45
N VAL A 129 -9.52 18.74 12.16
CA VAL A 129 -8.13 18.69 11.68
C VAL A 129 -7.39 20.01 11.99
N ASN A 130 -8.04 21.16 11.84
CA ASN A 130 -7.43 22.45 12.19
C ASN A 130 -7.14 22.55 13.70
N MET A 131 -8.06 22.10 14.55
CA MET A 131 -7.84 22.03 16.00
C MET A 131 -6.64 21.15 16.33
N TYR A 132 -6.57 19.94 15.76
CA TYR A 132 -5.44 19.01 15.95
C TYR A 132 -4.11 19.68 15.58
N CYS A 133 -4.05 20.24 14.38
CA CYS A 133 -2.85 20.85 13.86
C CYS A 133 -2.45 22.11 14.64
N ASN A 134 -3.40 22.90 15.14
CA ASN A 134 -3.10 24.05 15.99
C ASN A 134 -2.50 23.60 17.34
N HIS A 135 -3.08 22.58 18.00
CA HIS A 135 -2.56 22.05 19.26
C HIS A 135 -1.15 21.48 19.12
N LYS A 136 -0.87 20.74 18.05
CA LYS A 136 0.48 20.19 17.76
C LYS A 136 1.47 21.24 17.24
N LYS A 137 1.04 22.50 17.06
CA LYS A 137 1.74 23.53 16.25
C LYS A 137 2.13 23.02 14.84
N CYS A 138 1.48 21.93 14.41
CA CYS A 138 1.83 21.06 13.29
C CYS A 138 3.35 20.84 13.12
N HIS A 139 4.05 20.55 14.22
CA HIS A 139 5.38 19.96 14.14
C HIS A 139 5.19 18.49 13.76
N PHE A 140 5.63 18.16 12.55
CA PHE A 140 5.70 16.78 12.09
C PHE A 140 7.17 16.40 12.15
N ASN A 141 7.50 15.32 12.86
CA ASN A 141 8.87 14.86 12.96
C ASN A 141 9.38 14.55 11.54
N THR A 142 10.40 15.29 11.11
CA THR A 142 11.08 15.02 9.85
C THR A 142 11.76 13.65 10.00
N LEU A 143 11.38 12.73 9.12
CA LEU A 143 12.03 11.43 9.01
C LEU A 143 13.18 11.59 8.03
N SER A 144 14.38 11.22 8.45
CA SER A 144 15.48 11.01 7.51
C SER A 144 15.14 9.79 6.67
N LEU A 145 14.83 10.01 5.39
CA LEU A 145 14.58 8.93 4.45
C LEU A 145 15.89 8.57 3.77
N ILE A 146 16.29 7.31 3.91
CA ILE A 146 17.40 6.75 3.15
C ILE A 146 16.85 6.26 1.81
N HIS A 147 17.47 6.72 0.74
CA HIS A 147 17.08 6.39 -0.63
C HIS A 147 18.09 5.42 -1.24
N SER A 148 17.56 4.41 -1.94
CA SER A 148 18.32 3.56 -2.85
C SER A 148 18.39 4.20 -4.24
N ASN A 149 19.18 3.62 -5.16
CA ASN A 149 19.24 4.06 -6.55
C ASN A 149 18.21 3.32 -7.42
N THR A 150 17.54 2.32 -6.86
CA THR A 150 16.46 1.60 -7.54
C THR A 150 15.09 2.20 -7.23
N PRO A 151 14.31 2.62 -8.24
CA PRO A 151 12.89 2.90 -8.09
C PRO A 151 12.09 1.67 -7.65
N LEU A 152 11.17 1.87 -6.71
CA LEU A 152 10.30 0.84 -6.15
C LEU A 152 8.82 1.25 -6.18
N GLY A 153 7.95 0.26 -6.32
CA GLY A 153 6.50 0.35 -6.18
C GLY A 153 5.99 -0.66 -5.15
N ILE A 154 4.79 -0.40 -4.62
CA ILE A 154 4.09 -1.33 -3.73
C ILE A 154 2.63 -1.43 -4.19
N GLU A 155 2.02 -2.57 -3.94
CA GLU A 155 0.57 -2.77 -4.05
C GLU A 155 0.12 -3.58 -2.83
N ILE A 156 -0.86 -3.08 -2.10
CA ILE A 156 -1.37 -3.71 -0.88
C ILE A 156 -2.83 -4.05 -1.13
N GLU A 157 -3.17 -5.34 -1.08
CA GLU A 157 -4.56 -5.77 -1.24
C GLU A 157 -5.18 -6.06 0.14
N PHE A 158 -6.45 -5.70 0.27
CA PHE A 158 -7.26 -5.90 1.46
C PHE A 158 -8.55 -6.64 1.08
N THR A 159 -8.87 -7.69 1.83
CA THR A 159 -10.13 -8.41 1.70
C THR A 159 -10.47 -9.19 2.98
N ASN A 160 -11.76 -9.25 3.31
CA ASN A 160 -12.25 -10.14 4.37
C ASN A 160 -12.61 -11.54 3.82
N LYS A 161 -12.57 -11.71 2.49
CA LYS A 161 -12.98 -12.91 1.75
C LYS A 161 -11.82 -13.83 1.34
N GLY A 162 -10.58 -13.37 1.49
CA GLY A 162 -9.38 -14.08 1.02
C GLY A 162 -9.36 -14.20 -0.51
N SER A 163 -8.81 -15.29 -1.05
CA SER A 163 -8.74 -15.55 -2.51
C SER A 163 -10.10 -15.55 -3.21
N LYS A 164 -11.21 -15.70 -2.49
CA LYS A 164 -12.54 -15.67 -3.10
C LYS A 164 -13.02 -14.24 -3.41
N ALA A 165 -12.27 -13.18 -3.08
CA ALA A 165 -12.69 -11.78 -3.30
C ALA A 165 -13.09 -11.48 -4.75
N GLY A 166 -12.45 -12.14 -5.72
CA GLY A 166 -12.79 -12.04 -7.16
C GLY A 166 -14.13 -12.67 -7.56
N LYS A 167 -14.77 -13.48 -6.70
CA LYS A 167 -15.99 -14.25 -7.04
C LYS A 167 -17.27 -13.45 -6.78
N PHE A 168 -18.12 -13.32 -7.81
CA PHE A 168 -19.26 -12.38 -7.90
C PHE A 168 -20.55 -12.78 -7.16
N PHE A 169 -20.73 -14.04 -6.78
CA PHE A 169 -21.99 -14.55 -6.22
C PHE A 169 -21.77 -15.18 -4.86
N GLU A 170 -22.09 -14.45 -3.79
CA GLU A 170 -22.22 -15.05 -2.47
C GLU A 170 -23.43 -14.50 -1.72
N ASN A 171 -24.11 -15.41 -1.03
CA ASN A 171 -25.36 -15.17 -0.33
C ASN A 171 -25.14 -14.42 0.99
N LYS A 172 -26.06 -13.46 1.27
CA LYS A 172 -26.43 -12.89 2.58
C LYS A 172 -25.37 -12.99 3.69
N GLN A 173 -24.20 -12.37 3.50
CA GLN A 173 -23.22 -12.24 4.58
C GLN A 173 -23.53 -11.03 5.48
N LYS A 174 -23.30 -11.20 6.79
CA LYS A 174 -23.56 -10.18 7.83
C LYS A 174 -22.53 -9.03 7.82
N ASP A 175 -21.30 -9.28 7.37
CA ASP A 175 -20.26 -8.24 7.36
C ASP A 175 -20.40 -7.32 6.14
N ALA A 176 -20.77 -6.06 6.39
CA ALA A 176 -20.83 -4.99 5.40
C ALA A 176 -19.54 -4.81 4.56
N LEU A 177 -18.36 -5.09 5.12
CA LEU A 177 -17.07 -4.93 4.45
C LEU A 177 -16.57 -6.20 3.77
N PHE A 178 -17.35 -7.29 3.80
CA PHE A 178 -16.86 -8.61 3.41
C PHE A 178 -16.20 -8.66 2.03
N ASN A 179 -16.82 -8.02 1.03
CA ASN A 179 -16.27 -7.89 -0.33
C ASN A 179 -16.04 -6.43 -0.74
N PHE A 180 -15.99 -5.52 0.22
CA PHE A 180 -15.92 -4.07 -0.01
C PHE A 180 -16.97 -3.48 -0.99
N SER A 181 -18.07 -4.19 -1.31
CA SER A 181 -18.96 -3.90 -2.46
C SER A 181 -19.73 -2.59 -2.43
N LYS A 182 -19.92 -1.96 -1.27
CA LYS A 182 -20.73 -0.73 -1.12
C LYS A 182 -19.94 0.57 -1.31
N TYR A 183 -18.65 0.49 -1.68
CA TYR A 183 -17.76 1.64 -1.85
C TYR A 183 -18.30 2.73 -2.80
N HIS A 184 -19.07 2.33 -3.81
CA HIS A 184 -19.60 3.20 -4.85
C HIS A 184 -20.69 4.15 -4.35
N PHE A 185 -21.42 3.81 -3.28
CA PHE A 185 -22.43 4.71 -2.69
C PHE A 185 -21.80 5.98 -2.10
N TYR A 186 -20.52 5.92 -1.77
CA TYR A 186 -19.74 7.01 -1.20
C TYR A 186 -18.65 7.53 -2.13
N HIS A 187 -18.64 7.08 -3.40
CA HIS A 187 -17.53 7.34 -4.33
C HIS A 187 -16.16 7.14 -3.67
N LEU A 188 -15.99 6.15 -2.78
CA LEU A 188 -14.81 6.09 -1.90
C LEU A 188 -13.51 6.12 -2.67
N ILE A 189 -13.44 5.40 -3.80
CA ILE A 189 -12.26 5.35 -4.66
C ILE A 189 -11.85 6.73 -5.16
N LYS A 190 -12.81 7.61 -5.48
CA LYS A 190 -12.54 9.01 -5.85
C LYS A 190 -11.82 9.76 -4.72
N PHE A 191 -12.25 9.53 -3.47
CA PHE A 191 -11.67 10.20 -2.30
C PHE A 191 -10.39 9.53 -1.78
N MET A 192 -10.17 8.27 -2.13
CA MET A 192 -8.98 7.49 -1.81
C MET A 192 -7.87 7.63 -2.87
N TRP A 193 -7.93 8.66 -3.71
CA TRP A 193 -6.94 8.93 -4.75
C TRP A 193 -5.50 9.02 -4.23
N ARG A 194 -5.28 9.48 -2.99
CA ARG A 194 -3.94 9.52 -2.35
C ARG A 194 -3.33 8.14 -2.15
N PHE A 195 -4.18 7.14 -1.97
CA PHE A 195 -3.81 5.75 -1.80
C PHE A 195 -3.58 5.06 -3.15
N GLY A 196 -3.81 5.75 -4.27
CA GLY A 196 -3.89 5.10 -5.58
C GLY A 196 -4.98 4.02 -5.62
N ALA A 197 -6.04 4.18 -4.81
CA ALA A 197 -6.93 3.08 -4.52
C ALA A 197 -7.76 2.65 -5.72
N TYR A 198 -8.02 1.35 -5.83
CA TYR A 198 -9.05 0.80 -6.71
C TYR A 198 -9.64 -0.47 -6.10
N VAL A 199 -10.65 -1.03 -6.77
CA VAL A 199 -11.24 -2.32 -6.41
C VAL A 199 -11.00 -3.29 -7.56
N ASP A 200 -10.18 -4.32 -7.34
CA ASP A 200 -9.97 -5.35 -8.35
C ASP A 200 -11.00 -6.48 -8.24
N SER A 201 -11.54 -6.87 -9.39
CA SER A 201 -12.45 -8.01 -9.54
C SER A 201 -12.04 -8.80 -10.78
N GLU A 202 -12.12 -10.13 -10.71
CA GLU A 202 -11.52 -11.02 -11.71
C GLU A 202 -12.23 -11.05 -13.08
N MET A 203 -13.33 -10.33 -13.31
CA MET A 203 -14.08 -10.40 -14.58
C MET A 203 -14.08 -9.12 -15.43
N PRO A 204 -13.95 -9.21 -16.76
CA PRO A 204 -13.88 -8.06 -17.69
C PRO A 204 -15.03 -7.05 -17.62
N PHE A 205 -16.23 -7.45 -17.15
CA PHE A 205 -17.39 -6.57 -16.96
C PHE A 205 -17.30 -5.67 -15.71
N LYS A 206 -16.07 -5.20 -15.38
CA LYS A 206 -15.66 -4.58 -14.11
C LYS A 206 -16.44 -3.33 -13.68
N GLN A 207 -17.15 -2.65 -14.59
CA GLN A 207 -17.70 -1.32 -14.31
C GLN A 207 -19.21 -1.30 -14.06
N PHE A 208 -19.95 -2.30 -14.55
CA PHE A 208 -21.42 -2.26 -14.54
C PHE A 208 -22.04 -2.94 -13.32
N ILE A 209 -21.38 -3.95 -12.75
CA ILE A 209 -22.03 -4.85 -11.80
C ILE A 209 -21.80 -4.47 -10.32
N ARG A 210 -20.88 -3.52 -10.01
CA ARG A 210 -20.67 -2.95 -8.65
C ARG A 210 -20.60 -4.00 -7.53
N LYS A 211 -19.98 -5.17 -7.77
CA LYS A 211 -20.05 -6.33 -6.85
C LYS A 211 -18.90 -6.44 -5.84
N GLY A 212 -17.96 -5.50 -5.83
CA GLY A 212 -16.84 -5.50 -4.88
C GLY A 212 -15.67 -6.37 -5.33
N GLY A 213 -14.67 -6.52 -4.46
CA GLY A 213 -13.41 -7.19 -4.76
C GLY A 213 -12.31 -6.84 -3.77
N PHE A 214 -11.05 -7.02 -4.17
CA PHE A 214 -9.90 -6.58 -3.38
C PHE A 214 -9.86 -5.05 -3.36
N LEU A 215 -9.83 -4.45 -2.17
CA LEU A 215 -9.47 -3.04 -2.04
C LEU A 215 -7.95 -2.95 -2.14
N GLU A 216 -7.43 -2.21 -3.11
CA GLU A 216 -5.99 -2.16 -3.37
C GLU A 216 -5.44 -0.77 -3.21
N TYR A 217 -4.25 -0.62 -2.60
CA TYR A 217 -3.52 0.64 -2.49
C TYR A 217 -2.16 0.55 -3.18
N THR A 218 -1.87 1.48 -4.09
CA THR A 218 -0.60 1.56 -4.81
C THR A 218 0.20 2.83 -4.50
N PHE A 219 -0.45 3.86 -3.94
CA PHE A 219 0.10 5.20 -3.67
C PHE A 219 0.70 5.92 -4.88
N THR A 220 0.47 5.38 -6.07
CA THR A 220 0.81 5.93 -7.37
C THR A 220 -0.48 6.14 -8.15
N ARG A 221 -0.38 6.76 -9.33
CA ARG A 221 -1.53 6.78 -10.22
C ARG A 221 -1.69 5.37 -10.79
N PRO A 222 -2.87 4.74 -10.69
CA PRO A 222 -3.08 3.44 -11.31
C PRO A 222 -2.79 3.55 -12.81
N ASP A 223 -2.22 2.49 -13.36
CA ASP A 223 -1.95 2.36 -14.78
C ASP A 223 -3.29 2.38 -15.52
N ILE A 224 -3.63 3.54 -16.07
CA ILE A 224 -4.78 3.73 -16.95
C ILE A 224 -4.22 3.61 -18.34
N ALA A 225 -4.86 2.82 -19.21
CA ALA A 225 -4.44 2.62 -20.59
C ALA A 225 -3.87 3.92 -21.20
N PHE A 226 -2.64 3.84 -21.70
CA PHE A 226 -1.86 4.93 -22.31
C PHE A 226 -1.30 6.01 -21.36
N LYS A 227 -1.42 5.89 -20.04
CA LYS A 227 -0.79 6.81 -19.08
C LYS A 227 0.43 6.18 -18.42
N PRO A 228 1.58 6.88 -18.41
CA PRO A 228 2.76 6.40 -17.71
C PRO A 228 2.49 6.23 -16.21
N SER A 229 2.92 5.10 -15.67
CA SER A 229 3.01 4.85 -14.24
C SER A 229 4.29 5.49 -13.68
N GLN A 230 4.19 6.09 -12.49
CA GLN A 230 5.35 6.61 -11.79
C GLN A 230 5.71 5.66 -10.65
N PRO A 231 7.01 5.41 -10.39
CA PRO A 231 7.41 4.66 -9.21
C PRO A 231 6.97 5.39 -7.94
N LEU A 232 6.73 4.63 -6.88
CA LEU A 232 6.30 5.19 -5.60
C LEU A 232 7.41 6.04 -4.98
N THR A 233 8.59 5.46 -4.86
CA THR A 233 9.76 6.04 -4.20
C THR A 233 11.01 5.27 -4.59
N SER A 234 12.18 5.65 -4.08
CA SER A 234 13.35 4.78 -4.00
C SER A 234 13.77 4.49 -2.56
N SER A 235 13.01 4.95 -1.57
CA SER A 235 13.29 4.72 -0.15
C SER A 235 12.54 3.48 0.38
N PRO A 236 13.25 2.38 0.71
CA PRO A 236 12.64 1.19 1.31
C PRO A 236 11.92 1.51 2.63
N ALA A 237 12.48 2.42 3.43
CA ALA A 237 11.87 2.88 4.67
C ALA A 237 10.53 3.58 4.42
N LEU A 238 10.43 4.50 3.45
CA LEU A 238 9.16 5.16 3.14
C LEU A 238 8.09 4.15 2.70
N ALA A 239 8.47 3.20 1.85
CA ALA A 239 7.59 2.13 1.36
C ALA A 239 7.08 1.26 2.52
N ALA A 240 7.98 0.78 3.38
CA ALA A 240 7.64 0.00 4.56
C ALA A 240 6.69 0.76 5.50
N ARG A 241 6.94 2.04 5.77
CA ARG A 241 6.06 2.87 6.61
C ARG A 241 4.69 3.09 5.99
N LEU A 242 4.61 3.28 4.67
CA LEU A 242 3.33 3.34 3.97
C LEU A 242 2.55 2.03 4.13
N ILE A 243 3.21 0.88 3.98
CA ILE A 243 2.58 -0.43 4.19
C ILE A 243 2.05 -0.57 5.62
N GLU A 244 2.91 -0.30 6.61
CA GLU A 244 2.56 -0.42 8.03
C GLU A 244 1.36 0.47 8.41
N GLU A 245 1.42 1.74 8.01
CA GLU A 245 0.38 2.70 8.34
C GLU A 245 -0.92 2.44 7.56
N SER A 246 -0.84 1.87 6.37
CA SER A 246 -2.01 1.40 5.61
C SER A 246 -2.69 0.21 6.25
N ILE A 247 -1.91 -0.79 6.68
CA ILE A 247 -2.43 -1.97 7.40
C ILE A 247 -3.10 -1.58 8.71
N ARG A 248 -2.57 -0.56 9.39
CA ARG A 248 -3.22 0.02 10.57
C ARG A 248 -4.51 0.71 10.15
N PHE A 249 -4.45 1.64 9.18
CA PHE A 249 -5.54 2.50 8.73
C PHE A 249 -6.79 1.74 8.27
N THR A 250 -6.61 0.75 7.39
CA THR A 250 -7.71 0.10 6.69
C THR A 250 -8.51 -0.83 7.61
N PRO A 251 -9.86 -0.70 7.66
CA PRO A 251 -10.69 -1.60 8.46
C PRO A 251 -10.97 -2.95 7.78
N VAL A 252 -10.65 -3.08 6.49
CA VAL A 252 -10.66 -4.35 5.76
C VAL A 252 -9.39 -5.14 6.10
N ARG A 253 -9.51 -6.46 6.26
CA ARG A 253 -8.37 -7.33 6.62
C ARG A 253 -7.29 -7.24 5.53
N PRO A 254 -6.02 -7.00 5.91
CA PRO A 254 -4.91 -7.02 4.96
C PRO A 254 -4.72 -8.46 4.45
N HIS A 255 -4.37 -8.59 3.17
CA HIS A 255 -4.31 -9.87 2.49
C HIS A 255 -2.92 -10.12 1.92
N SER A 256 -2.49 -9.31 0.96
CA SER A 256 -1.31 -9.54 0.14
C SER A 256 -0.56 -8.23 -0.06
N LEU A 257 0.72 -8.38 -0.33
CA LEU A 257 1.64 -7.29 -0.62
C LEU A 257 2.45 -7.68 -1.85
N HIS A 258 2.43 -6.82 -2.87
CA HIS A 258 3.32 -6.91 -4.01
C HIS A 258 4.36 -5.81 -3.92
N ILE A 259 5.62 -6.16 -4.20
CA ILE A 259 6.74 -5.22 -4.22
C ILE A 259 7.35 -5.26 -5.61
N THR A 260 7.38 -4.12 -6.27
CA THR A 260 7.94 -3.98 -7.62
C THR A 260 9.23 -3.19 -7.57
N PHE A 261 10.26 -3.63 -8.27
CA PHE A 261 11.49 -2.87 -8.47
C PHE A 261 11.80 -2.72 -9.95
N GLN A 262 12.33 -1.57 -10.34
CA GLN A 262 12.91 -1.42 -11.66
C GLN A 262 14.21 -2.24 -11.76
N ILE A 263 14.38 -2.94 -12.88
CA ILE A 263 15.58 -3.72 -13.19
C ILE A 263 16.31 -3.13 -14.39
N ASP A 264 17.63 -3.25 -14.38
CA ASP A 264 18.47 -2.81 -15.48
C ASP A 264 18.41 -3.81 -16.64
N GLU A 265 18.71 -3.37 -17.86
CA GLU A 265 18.73 -4.24 -19.04
C GLU A 265 19.71 -5.42 -18.92
N ASN A 266 20.78 -5.24 -18.14
CA ASN A 266 21.75 -6.27 -17.84
C ASN A 266 21.24 -7.35 -16.87
N SER A 267 20.03 -7.22 -16.31
CA SER A 267 19.47 -8.22 -15.38
C SER A 267 19.38 -9.62 -16.00
N LYS A 268 19.23 -9.72 -17.34
CA LYS A 268 19.20 -10.98 -18.08
C LYS A 268 20.51 -11.76 -18.03
N LYS A 269 21.64 -11.07 -17.77
CA LYS A 269 22.97 -11.69 -17.66
C LYS A 269 23.28 -12.18 -16.25
N LEU A 270 22.41 -11.85 -15.27
CA LEU A 270 22.55 -12.33 -13.90
C LEU A 270 22.23 -13.84 -13.85
N PRO A 271 22.84 -14.58 -12.90
CA PRO A 271 22.49 -15.98 -12.70
C PRO A 271 21.01 -16.12 -12.35
N VAL A 272 20.37 -17.18 -12.85
CA VAL A 272 19.01 -17.53 -12.44
C VAL A 272 19.00 -17.87 -10.95
N VAL A 273 18.01 -17.37 -10.22
CA VAL A 273 17.86 -17.67 -8.79
C VAL A 273 17.66 -19.17 -8.58
N SER A 274 18.47 -19.76 -7.71
CA SER A 274 18.38 -21.17 -7.32
C SER A 274 17.22 -21.43 -6.37
N TYR A 275 16.89 -22.71 -6.18
CA TYR A 275 15.89 -23.13 -5.22
C TYR A 275 16.27 -22.72 -3.79
N GLU A 276 17.54 -22.88 -3.39
CA GLU A 276 18.05 -22.56 -2.05
C GLU A 276 17.91 -21.06 -1.73
N GLU A 277 18.14 -20.21 -2.73
CA GLU A 277 17.99 -18.75 -2.62
C GLU A 277 16.52 -18.35 -2.50
N LEU A 278 15.65 -18.90 -3.35
CA LEU A 278 14.21 -18.70 -3.23
C LEU A 278 13.70 -19.16 -1.86
N PHE A 279 14.20 -20.29 -1.38
CA PHE A 279 13.78 -20.86 -0.11
C PHE A 279 14.21 -20.03 1.09
N PHE A 280 15.45 -19.54 1.11
CA PHE A 280 15.92 -18.57 2.11
C PHE A 280 15.05 -17.30 2.12
N MET A 281 14.72 -16.79 0.93
CA MET A 281 13.83 -15.64 0.78
C MET A 281 12.43 -15.93 1.35
N MET A 282 11.86 -17.11 1.06
CA MET A 282 10.56 -17.54 1.61
C MET A 282 10.58 -17.67 3.12
N ILE A 283 11.66 -18.15 3.73
CA ILE A 283 11.75 -18.22 5.19
C ILE A 283 11.83 -16.84 5.80
N CYS A 284 12.56 -15.90 5.20
CA CYS A 284 12.68 -14.55 5.76
C CYS A 284 11.37 -13.74 5.64
N THR A 285 10.54 -14.02 4.63
CA THR A 285 9.40 -13.16 4.26
C THR A 285 8.03 -13.85 4.31
N GLY A 286 8.03 -15.16 4.51
CA GLY A 286 6.84 -16.02 4.57
C GLY A 286 6.04 -15.85 5.86
N HIS A 287 4.76 -16.21 5.78
CA HIS A 287 3.83 -16.10 6.88
C HIS A 287 3.36 -17.48 7.33
N PHE A 288 3.88 -17.92 8.49
CA PHE A 288 3.63 -19.23 9.04
C PHE A 288 2.52 -19.20 10.11
N GLU A 289 1.56 -20.12 10.03
CA GLU A 289 0.47 -20.29 11.00
C GLU A 289 0.28 -21.77 11.35
N ASN A 290 0.02 -22.07 12.63
CA ASN A 290 -0.33 -23.42 13.07
C ASN A 290 -1.84 -23.62 12.89
N THR A 291 -2.21 -24.64 12.10
CA THR A 291 -3.61 -24.95 11.75
C THR A 291 -4.25 -26.00 12.66
N GLY A 292 -3.53 -26.48 13.68
CA GLY A 292 -3.91 -27.65 14.48
C GLY A 292 -3.59 -28.98 13.79
N LYS A 293 -3.46 -29.01 12.45
CA LYS A 293 -2.96 -30.16 11.68
C LYS A 293 -1.45 -30.11 11.41
N GLY A 294 -0.81 -29.02 11.82
CA GLY A 294 0.56 -28.69 11.51
C GLY A 294 0.73 -27.21 11.16
N LEU A 295 1.99 -26.79 11.12
CA LEU A 295 2.40 -25.49 10.66
C LEU A 295 2.31 -25.43 9.12
N ILE A 296 1.89 -24.31 8.57
CA ILE A 296 1.88 -24.08 7.10
C ILE A 296 2.44 -22.70 6.78
N GLU A 297 2.98 -22.52 5.57
CA GLU A 297 3.10 -21.20 4.95
C GLU A 297 1.76 -20.85 4.30
N THR A 298 1.12 -19.78 4.79
CA THR A 298 -0.28 -19.47 4.47
C THR A 298 -0.51 -18.96 3.05
N ARG A 299 0.34 -18.08 2.49
CA ARG A 299 0.09 -17.46 1.19
C ARG A 299 0.09 -18.48 0.07
N ILE A 300 1.05 -19.39 0.11
CA ILE A 300 1.25 -20.45 -0.87
C ILE A 300 0.21 -21.54 -0.67
N SER A 301 0.01 -22.01 0.56
CA SER A 301 -0.93 -23.10 0.86
C SER A 301 -2.39 -22.74 0.59
N GLU A 302 -2.77 -21.48 0.79
CA GLU A 302 -4.12 -20.98 0.46
C GLU A 302 -4.33 -20.83 -1.06
N GLY A 303 -3.27 -20.91 -1.88
CA GLY A 303 -3.34 -20.65 -3.32
C GLY A 303 -3.56 -19.18 -3.65
N ASN A 304 -3.22 -18.26 -2.74
CA ASN A 304 -3.47 -16.82 -2.88
C ASN A 304 -2.32 -16.10 -3.61
N MET A 305 -1.69 -16.81 -4.54
CA MET A 305 -0.52 -16.35 -5.27
C MET A 305 -0.49 -17.06 -6.61
N LYS A 306 -0.42 -16.26 -7.69
CA LYS A 306 -0.30 -16.77 -9.06
C LYS A 306 1.16 -17.16 -9.33
N ASP A 307 2.06 -16.21 -9.08
CA ASP A 307 3.50 -16.32 -9.33
C ASP A 307 4.31 -15.83 -8.12
N TRP A 308 5.62 -16.11 -8.09
CA TRP A 308 6.53 -15.70 -6.99
C TRP A 308 7.16 -14.33 -7.26
N ALA A 309 7.69 -14.22 -8.47
CA ALA A 309 8.33 -13.05 -9.03
C ALA A 309 7.98 -13.02 -10.52
N VAL A 310 7.53 -11.88 -11.02
CA VAL A 310 7.13 -11.70 -12.43
C VAL A 310 7.90 -10.54 -13.02
N ILE A 311 8.52 -10.75 -14.19
CA ILE A 311 9.10 -9.65 -14.95
C ILE A 311 8.00 -9.02 -15.81
N ARG A 312 7.85 -7.69 -15.69
CA ARG A 312 6.85 -6.92 -16.44
C ARG A 312 7.48 -5.72 -17.13
N ASP A 313 7.06 -5.48 -18.35
CA ASP A 313 7.27 -4.20 -19.03
C ASP A 313 6.27 -3.17 -18.50
N ARG A 314 6.77 -2.02 -18.06
CA ARG A 314 5.97 -0.90 -17.54
C ARG A 314 6.32 0.36 -18.31
N ARG A 315 5.34 1.21 -18.58
CA ARG A 315 5.57 2.53 -19.18
C ARG A 315 5.67 3.59 -18.08
N ASN A 316 6.72 4.40 -18.10
CA ASN A 316 6.88 5.59 -17.29
C ASN A 316 7.09 6.83 -18.18
N ASP A 317 7.30 8.00 -17.56
CA ASP A 317 7.46 9.27 -18.28
C ASP A 317 8.69 9.30 -19.21
N LYS A 318 9.66 8.39 -19.00
CA LYS A 318 10.90 8.27 -19.80
C LYS A 318 10.83 7.17 -20.86
N GLY A 319 9.78 6.35 -20.89
CA GLY A 319 9.63 5.25 -21.85
C GLY A 319 9.24 3.93 -21.19
N TRP A 320 9.54 2.83 -21.89
CA TRP A 320 9.35 1.49 -21.35
C TRP A 320 10.52 1.12 -20.44
N VAL A 321 10.21 0.55 -19.28
CA VAL A 321 11.17 0.03 -18.33
C VAL A 321 10.78 -1.38 -17.92
N LYS A 322 11.78 -2.20 -17.59
CA LYS A 322 11.54 -3.52 -17.03
C LYS A 322 11.46 -3.45 -15.51
N THR A 323 10.59 -4.27 -14.96
CA THR A 323 10.40 -4.41 -13.53
C THR A 323 10.34 -5.88 -13.13
N VAL A 324 10.78 -6.20 -11.92
CA VAL A 324 10.46 -7.46 -11.26
C VAL A 324 9.46 -7.18 -10.14
N GLU A 325 8.38 -7.95 -10.10
CA GLU A 325 7.29 -7.83 -9.14
C GLU A 325 7.25 -9.09 -8.27
N PHE A 326 7.55 -8.95 -6.98
CA PHE A 326 7.46 -10.01 -5.99
C PHE A 326 6.07 -10.05 -5.38
N THR A 327 5.41 -11.19 -5.45
CA THR A 327 3.97 -11.35 -5.17
C THR A 327 3.66 -12.32 -4.04
N HIS A 328 4.67 -12.81 -3.30
CA HIS A 328 4.51 -13.82 -2.25
C HIS A 328 4.22 -13.25 -0.85
N MET A 329 4.61 -12.01 -0.55
CA MET A 329 4.58 -11.46 0.81
C MET A 329 3.15 -11.28 1.38
N ARG A 330 2.89 -11.68 2.62
CA ARG A 330 1.60 -11.39 3.29
C ARG A 330 1.55 -9.94 3.78
N ALA A 331 0.41 -9.28 3.58
CA ALA A 331 0.08 -8.09 4.35
C ALA A 331 -0.62 -8.51 5.65
N CYS A 332 -0.02 -8.28 6.82
CA CYS A 332 -0.66 -8.64 8.09
C CYS A 332 -0.19 -7.78 9.26
N ARG A 333 -1.01 -7.75 10.32
CA ARG A 333 -0.74 -6.93 11.51
C ARG A 333 0.41 -7.45 12.36
N SER A 334 0.68 -8.76 12.35
CA SER A 334 1.83 -9.34 13.09
C SER A 334 3.16 -8.91 12.46
N PHE A 335 3.22 -8.77 11.14
CA PHE A 335 4.39 -8.25 10.42
C PHE A 335 4.66 -6.79 10.76
N VAL A 336 3.60 -5.96 10.87
CA VAL A 336 3.72 -4.56 11.33
C VAL A 336 4.32 -4.48 12.73
N LYS A 337 3.87 -5.33 13.67
CA LYS A 337 4.40 -5.33 15.04
C LYS A 337 5.88 -5.73 15.11
N ARG A 338 6.31 -6.63 14.23
CA ARG A 338 7.69 -7.14 14.15
C ARG A 338 8.62 -6.29 13.28
N GLY A 339 8.12 -5.29 12.57
CA GLY A 339 8.92 -4.47 11.66
C GLY A 339 9.48 -5.24 10.47
N VAL A 340 8.69 -6.16 9.90
CA VAL A 340 9.15 -7.08 8.84
C VAL A 340 9.37 -6.38 7.49
N TYR A 341 8.57 -5.36 7.17
CA TYR A 341 8.47 -4.86 5.80
C TYR A 341 9.76 -4.20 5.28
N GLU A 342 10.43 -3.38 6.08
CA GLU A 342 11.67 -2.72 5.66
C GLU A 342 12.81 -3.71 5.36
N PRO A 343 13.20 -4.61 6.30
CA PRO A 343 14.23 -5.61 6.01
C PRO A 343 13.82 -6.59 4.90
N ALA A 344 12.53 -6.91 4.76
CA ALA A 344 12.06 -7.75 3.65
C ALA A 344 12.20 -7.04 2.30
N ILE A 345 11.81 -5.76 2.18
CA ILE A 345 11.99 -4.98 0.95
C ILE A 345 13.48 -4.90 0.58
N LEU A 346 14.36 -4.70 1.56
CA LEU A 346 15.81 -4.66 1.32
C LEU A 346 16.39 -6.02 0.92
N LEU A 347 15.88 -7.12 1.48
CA LEU A 347 16.22 -8.47 1.03
C LEU A 347 15.86 -8.66 -0.45
N LEU A 348 14.63 -8.30 -0.84
CA LEU A 348 14.17 -8.41 -2.23
C LEU A 348 14.97 -7.50 -3.17
N LEU A 349 15.33 -6.31 -2.71
CA LEU A 349 16.19 -5.37 -3.44
C LEU A 349 17.59 -5.97 -3.68
N ALA A 350 18.19 -6.57 -2.66
CA ALA A 350 19.49 -7.24 -2.79
C ALA A 350 19.42 -8.40 -3.80
N TYR A 351 18.35 -9.20 -3.73
CA TYR A 351 18.14 -10.34 -4.61
C TYR A 351 17.92 -9.91 -6.06
N LYS A 352 17.13 -8.86 -6.30
CA LYS A 352 16.97 -8.23 -7.62
C LYS A 352 18.33 -7.88 -8.26
N ASN A 353 19.29 -7.42 -7.46
CA ASN A 353 20.59 -7.00 -7.96
C ASN A 353 21.54 -8.17 -8.27
N LEU A 354 21.25 -9.37 -7.77
CA LEU A 354 22.14 -10.53 -7.92
C LEU A 354 21.60 -11.60 -8.85
N PHE A 355 20.28 -11.67 -9.03
CA PHE A 355 19.65 -12.78 -9.73
C PHE A 355 18.68 -12.34 -10.82
N ASN A 356 18.60 -13.17 -11.85
CA ASN A 356 17.53 -13.16 -12.82
C ASN A 356 16.35 -14.00 -12.29
N PHE A 357 15.14 -13.47 -12.42
CA PHE A 357 13.88 -14.11 -12.01
C PHE A 357 13.07 -14.63 -13.21
N GLU A 358 13.66 -14.70 -14.41
CA GLU A 358 13.09 -15.46 -15.53
C GLU A 358 13.02 -16.95 -15.15
N ASN A 359 11.90 -17.60 -15.47
CA ASN A 359 11.67 -19.05 -15.30
C ASN A 359 11.67 -19.58 -13.85
N VAL A 360 11.38 -18.76 -12.84
CA VAL A 360 11.21 -19.22 -11.45
C VAL A 360 10.07 -20.22 -11.25
N GLU A 361 9.19 -20.35 -12.25
CA GLU A 361 8.07 -21.30 -12.25
C GLU A 361 8.52 -22.75 -12.06
N GLY A 362 9.73 -23.11 -12.51
CA GLY A 362 10.29 -24.46 -12.35
C GLY A 362 10.44 -24.91 -10.89
N HIS A 363 10.43 -23.98 -9.93
CA HIS A 363 10.48 -24.27 -8.50
C HIS A 363 9.11 -24.32 -7.82
N SER A 364 8.03 -24.02 -8.54
CA SER A 364 6.69 -23.83 -7.97
C SER A 364 6.14 -25.07 -7.28
N SER A 365 6.26 -26.25 -7.90
CA SER A 365 5.74 -27.51 -7.31
C SER A 365 6.42 -27.82 -5.98
N LYS A 366 7.76 -27.71 -5.95
CA LYS A 366 8.55 -27.97 -4.75
C LYS A 366 8.27 -26.95 -3.64
N LEU A 367 8.07 -25.68 -3.97
CA LEU A 367 7.68 -24.65 -3.00
C LEU A 367 6.25 -24.85 -2.48
N ARG A 368 5.30 -25.27 -3.33
CA ARG A 368 3.92 -25.58 -2.93
C ARG A 368 3.83 -26.79 -2.01
N GLU A 369 4.67 -27.79 -2.21
CA GLU A 369 4.78 -28.93 -1.30
C GLU A 369 5.37 -28.51 0.04
N TRP A 370 6.49 -27.80 0.03
CA TRP A 370 7.09 -27.26 1.26
C TRP A 370 6.11 -26.40 2.05
N ALA A 371 5.33 -25.52 1.40
CA ALA A 371 4.40 -24.65 2.10
C ALA A 371 3.35 -25.39 2.95
N LYS A 372 2.98 -26.61 2.56
CA LYS A 372 2.01 -27.45 3.29
C LYS A 372 2.60 -28.08 4.56
N ALA A 373 3.92 -28.24 4.60
CA ALA A 373 4.66 -28.84 5.71
C ALA A 373 6.06 -28.20 5.74
N PRO A 374 6.15 -26.92 6.16
CA PRO A 374 7.38 -26.17 6.01
C PRO A 374 8.42 -26.67 6.99
N SER A 375 9.63 -26.88 6.48
CA SER A 375 10.80 -27.30 7.24
C SER A 375 11.93 -26.27 7.14
N VAL A 376 12.83 -26.30 8.11
CA VAL A 376 14.07 -25.52 8.08
C VAL A 376 15.04 -26.14 7.08
N PRO A 377 15.62 -25.37 6.17
CA PRO A 377 16.56 -25.86 5.19
C PRO A 377 17.97 -26.01 5.76
N SER A 378 18.72 -26.90 5.13
CA SER A 378 20.19 -26.94 5.22
C SER A 378 20.83 -25.82 4.37
N VAL A 379 20.56 -24.55 4.69
CA VAL A 379 21.29 -23.40 4.12
C VAL A 379 22.33 -22.89 5.10
N ASN A 380 23.51 -22.56 4.59
CA ASN A 380 24.48 -21.78 5.34
C ASN A 380 23.97 -20.33 5.43
N ILE A 381 23.43 -19.96 6.60
CA ILE A 381 22.85 -18.64 6.85
C ILE A 381 23.86 -17.51 6.66
N ASP A 382 25.11 -17.70 7.06
CA ASP A 382 26.14 -16.66 6.96
C ASP A 382 26.47 -16.38 5.50
N PHE A 383 26.58 -17.45 4.69
CA PHE A 383 26.77 -17.34 3.25
C PHE A 383 25.57 -16.66 2.56
N MET A 384 24.33 -16.98 2.95
CA MET A 384 23.14 -16.32 2.42
C MET A 384 23.12 -14.82 2.77
N LEU A 385 23.49 -14.46 4.00
CA LEU A 385 23.54 -13.07 4.43
C LEU A 385 24.69 -12.29 3.77
N GLU A 386 25.82 -12.94 3.47
CA GLU A 386 26.90 -12.36 2.68
C GLU A 386 26.42 -12.02 1.27
N LYS A 387 25.67 -12.92 0.62
CA LYS A 387 25.01 -12.64 -0.66
C LYS A 387 24.08 -11.43 -0.55
N VAL A 388 23.21 -11.38 0.47
CA VAL A 388 22.34 -10.21 0.69
C VAL A 388 23.17 -8.93 0.81
N TYR A 389 24.25 -8.94 1.59
CA TYR A 389 25.11 -7.78 1.76
C TYR A 389 25.77 -7.35 0.44
N ARG A 390 26.24 -8.30 -0.37
CA ARG A 390 26.77 -8.02 -1.72
C ARG A 390 25.72 -7.39 -2.62
N GLY A 391 24.49 -7.90 -2.62
CA GLY A 391 23.38 -7.34 -3.39
C GLY A 391 23.01 -5.92 -2.96
N LEU A 392 23.01 -5.66 -1.64
CA LEU A 392 22.84 -4.29 -1.10
C LEU A 392 24.04 -3.38 -1.42
N SER A 393 25.25 -3.92 -1.55
CA SER A 393 26.43 -3.14 -1.86
C SER A 393 26.37 -2.53 -3.27
N LEU A 394 25.62 -3.15 -4.18
CA LEU A 394 25.31 -2.60 -5.50
C LEU A 394 24.37 -1.37 -5.45
N GLU A 395 23.66 -1.17 -4.33
CA GLU A 395 22.95 0.08 -4.06
C GLU A 395 23.92 1.10 -3.42
N VAL A 396 24.69 1.78 -4.27
CA VAL A 396 25.76 2.72 -3.85
C VAL A 396 25.24 3.90 -3.02
N SER A 397 23.96 4.24 -3.17
CA SER A 397 23.28 5.29 -2.42
C SER A 397 22.92 4.91 -0.98
N LEU A 398 22.87 3.60 -0.67
CA LEU A 398 22.59 3.13 0.68
C LEU A 398 23.85 3.28 1.57
N PRO A 399 23.74 3.94 2.74
CA PRO A 399 24.86 4.05 3.68
C PRO A 399 25.29 2.70 4.25
N GLU A 400 26.59 2.55 4.51
CA GLU A 400 27.17 1.30 5.01
C GLU A 400 26.57 0.82 6.34
N HIS A 401 26.33 1.74 7.27
CA HIS A 401 25.67 1.41 8.55
C HIS A 401 24.24 0.86 8.34
N TYR A 402 23.54 1.34 7.32
CA TYR A 402 22.18 0.89 6.99
C TYR A 402 22.20 -0.52 6.40
N LYS A 403 23.17 -0.82 5.52
CA LYS A 403 23.41 -2.17 4.98
C LYS A 403 23.70 -3.17 6.11
N LYS A 404 24.67 -2.86 6.98
CA LYS A 404 25.02 -3.72 8.14
C LYS A 404 23.84 -3.94 9.10
N ASN A 405 23.08 -2.90 9.41
CA ASN A 405 21.90 -3.03 10.26
C ASN A 405 20.83 -3.93 9.60
N THR A 406 20.66 -3.81 8.30
CA THR A 406 19.72 -4.63 7.53
C THR A 406 20.05 -6.11 7.60
N ILE A 407 21.33 -6.49 7.48
CA ILE A 407 21.77 -7.88 7.64
C ILE A 407 21.40 -8.44 9.03
N LYS A 408 21.57 -7.64 10.09
CA LYS A 408 21.16 -8.03 11.44
C LYS A 408 19.64 -8.24 11.54
N LEU A 409 18.85 -7.38 10.90
CA LEU A 409 17.39 -7.50 10.90
C LEU A 409 16.91 -8.72 10.10
N ILE A 410 17.51 -9.00 8.95
CA ILE A 410 17.17 -10.19 8.14
C ILE A 410 17.52 -11.47 8.90
N ARG A 411 18.67 -11.52 9.58
CA ARG A 411 19.00 -12.64 10.48
C ARG A 411 17.93 -12.85 11.54
N LYS A 412 17.48 -11.77 12.21
CA LYS A 412 16.40 -11.87 13.20
C LYS A 412 15.08 -12.40 12.61
N LEU A 413 14.75 -12.04 11.37
CA LEU A 413 13.57 -12.60 10.69
C LEU A 413 13.73 -14.10 10.42
N TYR A 414 14.89 -14.51 9.92
CA TYR A 414 15.22 -15.91 9.70
C TYR A 414 15.16 -16.71 11.00
N ASP A 415 15.84 -16.27 12.05
CA ASP A 415 15.90 -16.96 13.35
C ASP A 415 14.51 -17.09 13.98
N TYR A 416 13.69 -16.03 13.89
CA TYR A 416 12.31 -16.07 14.37
C TYR A 416 11.50 -17.13 13.63
N ASN A 417 11.51 -17.12 12.29
CA ASN A 417 10.72 -18.07 11.53
C ASN A 417 11.27 -19.49 11.66
N LYS A 418 12.60 -19.67 11.72
CA LYS A 418 13.25 -20.95 12.05
C LYS A 418 12.74 -21.51 13.38
N SER A 419 12.70 -20.71 14.43
CA SER A 419 12.21 -21.16 15.75
C SER A 419 10.76 -21.64 15.73
N MET A 420 9.93 -21.12 14.82
CA MET A 420 8.56 -21.61 14.62
C MET A 420 8.53 -22.92 13.84
N LEU A 421 9.46 -23.13 12.90
CA LEU A 421 9.52 -24.34 12.09
C LEU A 421 10.12 -25.54 12.86
N ASP A 422 10.96 -25.26 13.87
CA ASP A 422 11.57 -26.28 14.75
C ASP A 422 10.64 -26.71 15.92
N SER A 423 9.54 -25.98 16.17
CA SER A 423 8.56 -26.23 17.23
C SER A 423 7.37 -27.06 16.75
#